data_AF-A0A563DC35-F1
#
_entry.id   AF-A0A563DC35-F1
#
_cell.length_a   1.000
_cell.length_b   1.000
_cell.length_c   1.000
_cell.angle_alpha   90.00
_cell.angle_beta   90.00
_cell.angle_gamma   90.00
#
_symmetry.space_group_name_H-M   'P 1'
#
loop_
_entity.id
_entity.type
_entity.pdbx_description
1 polymer ?
#
loop_
_entity_poly.entity_id
_entity_poly.type
_entity_poly.pdbx_seq_one_letter_code
_entity_poly.pdbx_strand_id
1 'polypeptide(L)' 'MKKYTRRLKIYTHYSPGKYKKDCKVPYIRLRGKWLEQAGFQVGKPILVVVNKQKLVILFRKCYNE' A
#
# COMPACT_ATOMS: atom_id res chain seq x y z
N MET A 1 -2.48 -6.75 21.44
CA MET A 1 -2.67 -5.60 20.54
C MET A 1 -4.05 -5.66 19.91
N LYS A 2 -4.81 -4.56 19.91
CA LYS A 2 -6.17 -4.53 19.36
C LYS A 2 -6.10 -4.57 17.83
N LYS A 3 -6.75 -5.55 17.22
CA LYS A 3 -6.80 -5.71 15.77
C LYS A 3 -7.86 -4.79 15.20
N TYR A 4 -7.47 -3.85 14.34
CA TYR A 4 -8.41 -2.95 13.66
C TYR A 4 -8.57 -3.39 12.21
N THR A 5 -9.81 -3.59 11.79
CA THR A 5 -10.16 -3.95 10.41
C THR A 5 -10.77 -2.73 9.72
N ARG A 6 -10.24 -2.35 8.56
CA ARG A 6 -10.81 -1.30 7.71
C ARG A 6 -11.22 -1.89 6.38
N ARG A 7 -12.46 -1.63 5.95
CA ARG A 7 -12.95 -1.97 4.61
C ARG A 7 -12.64 -0.81 3.68
N LEU A 8 -11.96 -1.10 2.58
CA LEU A 8 -11.57 -0.12 1.57
C LEU A 8 -12.16 -0.54 0.22
N LYS A 9 -12.38 0.47 -0.64
CA LYS A 9 -12.78 0.25 -2.02
C LYS A 9 -11.55 0.36 -2.91
N ILE A 10 -11.50 -0.47 -3.96
CA ILE A 10 -10.53 -0.31 -5.05
C ILE A 10 -11.04 0.79 -5.97
N TYR A 11 -10.18 1.75 -6.24
CA TYR A 11 -10.45 2.83 -7.19
C TYR A 11 -9.73 2.57 -8.49
N THR A 12 -10.13 3.28 -9.53
CA THR A 12 -9.41 3.30 -10.80
C THR A 12 -8.43 4.47 -10.80
N HIS A 13 -7.19 4.22 -11.20
CA HIS A 13 -6.20 5.25 -11.47
C HIS A 13 -5.84 5.25 -12.96
N TYR A 14 -5.70 6.43 -13.53
CA TYR A 14 -5.25 6.59 -14.91
C TYR A 14 -3.73 6.71 -14.91
N SER A 15 -3.05 5.75 -15.54
CA SER A 15 -1.59 5.72 -15.60
C SER A 15 -1.13 5.91 -17.05
N PRO A 16 -0.90 7.16 -17.50
CA PRO A 16 -0.34 7.41 -18.82
C PRO A 16 1.14 7.04 -18.81
N GLY A 17 1.56 6.13 -19.70
CA GLY A 17 2.97 6.01 -20.08
C GLY A 17 3.72 4.73 -19.69
N LYS A 18 3.17 3.82 -18.85
CA LYS A 18 3.82 2.52 -18.57
C LYS A 18 3.11 1.30 -19.19
N TYR A 19 1.81 1.43 -19.40
CA TYR A 19 0.98 0.45 -20.10
C TYR A 19 0.42 1.20 -21.32
N LYS A 20 0.78 0.77 -22.54
CA LYS A 20 0.46 1.47 -23.80
C LYS A 20 -1.00 1.94 -23.84
N LYS A 21 -1.22 3.24 -24.13
CA LYS A 21 -2.50 3.96 -24.32
C LYS A 21 -3.59 3.70 -23.26
N ASP A 22 -3.92 4.72 -22.47
CA ASP A 22 -5.14 4.83 -21.66
C ASP A 22 -5.50 3.65 -20.74
N CYS A 23 -4.50 3.10 -20.04
CA CYS A 23 -4.74 1.99 -19.13
C CYS A 23 -5.21 2.47 -17.76
N LYS A 24 -6.50 2.25 -17.49
CA LYS A 24 -7.13 2.28 -16.17
C LYS A 24 -6.56 1.12 -15.33
N VAL A 25 -5.90 1.43 -14.22
CA VAL A 25 -5.31 0.42 -13.31
C VAL A 25 -5.98 0.45 -11.93
N PRO A 26 -6.04 -0.70 -11.21
CA PRO A 26 -6.50 -0.73 -9.82
C PRO A 26 -5.63 0.13 -8.89
N TYR A 27 -6.27 0.86 -7.97
CA TYR A 27 -5.62 1.72 -7.00
C TYR A 27 -6.23 1.54 -5.61
N ILE A 28 -5.39 1.14 -4.65
CA ILE A 28 -5.74 1.00 -3.24
C ILE A 28 -5.25 2.24 -2.49
N ARG A 29 -6.17 3.00 -1.90
CA ARG A 29 -5.85 4.22 -1.16
C ARG A 29 -5.76 3.96 0.34
N LEU A 30 -4.54 3.95 0.88
CA LEU A 30 -4.27 3.91 2.31
C LEU A 30 -3.92 5.31 2.80
N ARG A 31 -4.78 5.90 3.65
CA ARG A 31 -4.53 7.23 4.24
C ARG A 31 -5.09 7.35 5.66
N GLY A 32 -4.45 8.18 6.47
CA GLY A 32 -4.92 8.58 7.80
C GLY A 32 -3.90 8.34 8.92
N LYS A 33 -4.10 9.00 10.06
CA LYS A 33 -3.21 8.93 11.24
C LYS A 33 -3.01 7.51 11.79
N TRP A 34 -3.93 6.60 11.51
CA TRP A 34 -3.80 5.19 11.88
C TRP A 34 -2.62 4.48 11.20
N LEU A 35 -2.13 4.96 10.06
CA LEU A 35 -0.93 4.43 9.42
C LEU A 35 0.33 4.79 10.22
N GLU A 36 0.44 6.05 10.65
CA GLU A 36 1.54 6.50 11.53
C GLU A 36 1.53 5.73 12.85
N GLN A 37 0.34 5.56 13.45
CA GLN A 37 0.15 4.75 14.67
C GLN A 37 0.52 3.27 14.48
N ALA A 38 0.38 2.75 13.26
CA ALA A 38 0.81 1.40 12.89
C ALA A 38 2.29 1.31 12.48
N GLY A 39 3.06 2.41 12.59
CA GLY A 39 4.50 2.45 12.29
C GLY A 39 4.86 2.81 10.84
N PHE A 40 3.87 3.08 9.97
CA PHE A 40 4.11 3.53 8.60
C PHE A 40 4.35 5.03 8.60
N GLN A 41 5.61 5.44 8.71
CA GLN A 41 6.01 6.84 8.67
C GLN A 41 6.29 7.33 7.25
N VAL A 42 6.02 8.61 6.99
CA VAL A 42 6.33 9.27 5.72
C VAL A 42 7.83 9.20 5.45
N GLY A 43 8.22 8.90 4.21
CA GLY A 43 9.61 8.77 3.79
C GLY A 43 10.27 7.44 4.14
N LYS A 44 9.63 6.56 4.94
CA LYS A 44 10.17 5.23 5.22
C LYS A 44 9.80 4.23 4.14
N PRO A 45 10.73 3.33 3.74
CA PRO A 45 10.43 2.29 2.78
C PRO A 45 9.48 1.24 3.37
N ILE A 46 8.63 0.69 2.52
CA ILE A 46 7.72 -0.41 2.86
C ILE A 46 8.00 -1.61 1.96
N LEU A 47 7.66 -2.79 2.45
CA LEU A 47 7.63 -4.02 1.68
C LEU A 47 6.17 -4.38 1.38
N VAL A 48 5.86 -4.63 0.11
CA VAL A 48 4.56 -5.14 -0.32
C VAL A 48 4.77 -6.54 -0.88
N VAL A 49 4.31 -7.54 -0.13
CA VAL A 49 4.33 -8.94 -0.57
C VAL A 49 2.99 -9.26 -1.23
N VAL A 50 3.07 -9.72 -2.47
CA VAL A 50 1.91 -10.11 -3.27
C VAL A 50 1.87 -11.63 -3.38
N ASN A 51 0.75 -12.24 -2.98
CA ASN A 51 0.48 -13.65 -3.23
C ASN A 51 -1.01 -13.80 -3.57
N LYS A 52 -1.34 -14.32 -4.76
CA LYS A 52 -2.73 -14.50 -5.24
C LYS A 52 -3.69 -13.42 -4.68
N GLN A 53 -4.83 -13.79 -4.08
CA GLN A 53 -5.86 -12.86 -3.57
C GLN A 53 -5.47 -12.12 -2.27
N LYS A 54 -4.18 -12.02 -1.96
CA LYS A 54 -3.65 -11.49 -0.69
C LYS A 54 -2.50 -10.51 -0.94
N LEU A 55 -2.62 -9.35 -0.30
CA LEU A 55 -1.55 -8.35 -0.18
C LEU A 55 -1.17 -8.22 1.29
N VAL A 56 0.13 -8.29 1.58
CA VAL A 56 0.67 -8.03 2.92
C VAL A 56 1.62 -6.85 2.82
N ILE A 57 1.30 -5.78 3.56
CA ILE A 57 2.10 -4.55 3.61
C ILE A 57 2.83 -4.53 4.95
N LEU A 58 4.15 -4.49 4.88
CA LEU A 58 5.03 -4.53 6.04
C LEU A 58 5.90 -3.29 6.03
N PHE A 59 6.20 -2.73 7.21
CA PHE A 59 7.28 -1.76 7.31
C PHE A 59 8.60 -2.51 7.14
N ARG A 60 9.52 -1.98 6.32
CA ARG A 60 10.86 -2.56 6.22
C ARG A 60 11.66 -2.05 7.43
N LYS A 61 12.14 -2.95 8.28
CA LYS A 61 13.23 -2.60 9.19
C LYS A 61 14.49 -2.52 8.34
N CYS A 62 15.09 -1.34 8.20
CA CYS A 62 16.49 -1.27 7.79
C CYS A 62 17.31 -1.87 8.94
N TYR A 63 17.77 -3.10 8.77
CA TYR A 63 18.98 -3.53 9.48
C TYR A 63 20.13 -2.96 8.67
N ASN A 64 20.80 -1.97 9.23
CA ASN A 64 22.16 -1.67 8.80
C ASN A 64 23.01 -2.81 9.37
N GLU A 65 23.52 -3.67 8.49
CA GLU A 65 24.78 -4.40 8.74
C GLU A 65 25.95 -3.46 8.44
#